data_AF-A0A660ZH37-F1
#
_entry.id   AF-A0A660ZH37-F1
#
_cell.length_a   1.000
_cell.length_b   1.000
_cell.length_c   1.000
_cell.angle_alpha   90.00
_cell.angle_beta   90.00
_cell.angle_gamma   90.00
#
_symmetry.space_group_name_H-M   'P 1'
#
loop_
_entity.id
_entity.type
_entity.pdbx_description
1 polymer ?
#
loop_
_entity_poly.entity_id
_entity_poly.type
_entity_poly.pdbx_seq_one_letter_code
_entity_poly.pdbx_strand_id
1 'polypeptide(L)'
;MNIEDVIESIRDILQGVAVFDSKGKFIASWNQCNVDKFELEKLATVTNVVSRFFQARGDREPGFLFVFEQGVGLVKKLENGILFTVFASQEELPAAIRKIEDMELQFVRFIDFQQAAMLGLEQPPLLSEQNLARLKSDIIAFLRKSVGPKLLNRLAPLIKDMRVEDDFTHWDMLIEHIGALIEREFGPVFAKGVKRTIRDMLSHYLAMESS
;
A
#
# COMPACT_ATOMS: atom_id res chain seq x y z
N MET A 1 12.60 1.58 12.61
CA MET A 1 11.44 2.49 12.71
C MET A 1 10.27 1.63 13.14
N ASN A 2 9.66 1.89 14.29
CA ASN A 2 8.53 1.12 14.82
C ASN A 2 7.18 1.75 14.39
N ILE A 3 6.05 1.08 14.63
CA ILE A 3 4.74 1.61 14.19
C ILE A 3 4.39 2.89 14.94
N GLU A 4 4.91 3.05 16.15
CA GLU A 4 4.81 4.30 16.88
C GLU A 4 5.49 5.46 16.13
N ASP A 5 6.67 5.29 15.54
CA ASP A 5 7.37 6.32 14.75
C ASP A 5 6.57 6.76 13.51
N VAL A 6 5.87 5.83 12.86
CA VAL A 6 5.02 6.13 11.70
C VAL A 6 3.78 6.89 12.13
N ILE A 7 3.14 6.43 13.21
CA ILE A 7 2.03 7.13 13.85
C ILE A 7 2.46 8.54 14.28
N GLU A 8 3.68 8.68 14.81
CA GLU A 8 4.28 9.96 15.21
C GLU A 8 4.43 10.90 13.99
N SER A 9 4.91 10.37 12.85
CA SER A 9 5.15 11.16 11.63
C SER A 9 3.89 11.75 10.98
N ILE A 10 2.71 11.25 11.38
CA ILE A 10 1.40 11.67 10.85
C ILE A 10 0.57 12.46 11.88
N ARG A 11 1.11 12.69 13.08
CA ARG A 11 0.42 13.41 14.16
C ARG A 11 0.08 14.85 13.81
N ASP A 12 0.91 15.52 13.02
CA ASP A 12 0.71 16.94 12.70
C ASP A 12 -0.37 17.15 11.63
N ILE A 13 -0.98 16.07 11.11
CA ILE A 13 -1.77 16.09 9.88
C ILE A 13 -3.15 15.46 10.06
N LEU A 14 -3.27 14.50 10.97
CA LEU A 14 -4.54 13.81 11.27
C LEU A 14 -4.95 14.11 12.70
N GLN A 15 -6.24 13.96 12.98
CA GLN A 15 -6.74 14.01 14.36
C GLN A 15 -6.65 12.64 15.04
N GLY A 16 -6.32 11.58 14.29
CA GLY A 16 -5.99 10.28 14.85
C GLY A 16 -5.73 9.20 13.80
N VAL A 17 -5.17 8.10 14.26
CA VAL A 17 -4.94 6.85 13.54
C VAL A 17 -5.14 5.66 14.47
N ALA A 18 -5.70 4.58 13.95
CA ALA A 18 -5.75 3.29 14.63
C ALA A 18 -5.37 2.18 13.64
N VAL A 19 -4.57 1.23 14.09
CA VAL A 19 -4.06 0.11 13.30
C VAL A 19 -4.51 -1.18 13.95
N PHE A 20 -5.02 -2.10 13.13
CA PHE A 20 -5.49 -3.42 13.54
C PHE A 20 -4.93 -4.48 12.61
N ASP A 21 -4.74 -5.68 13.13
CA ASP A 21 -4.30 -6.81 12.32
C ASP A 21 -5.41 -7.30 11.36
N SER A 22 -5.10 -8.29 10.54
CA SER A 22 -6.04 -8.90 9.58
C SER A 22 -7.24 -9.60 10.22
N LYS A 23 -7.22 -9.80 11.53
CA LYS A 23 -8.32 -10.36 12.33
C LYS A 23 -9.13 -9.27 13.04
N GLY A 24 -8.75 -8.00 12.87
CA GLY A 24 -9.39 -6.84 13.51
C GLY A 24 -8.94 -6.63 14.95
N LYS A 25 -7.86 -7.28 15.39
CA LYS A 25 -7.28 -7.07 16.71
C LYS A 25 -6.49 -5.77 16.72
N PHE A 26 -6.71 -4.96 17.73
CA PHE A 26 -5.98 -3.72 17.96
C PHE A 26 -4.46 -3.95 18.04
N ILE A 27 -3.70 -3.16 17.27
CA ILE A 27 -2.23 -3.12 17.30
C ILE A 27 -1.79 -1.85 18.02
N ALA A 28 -2.13 -0.68 17.47
CA ALA A 28 -1.70 0.62 17.96
C ALA A 28 -2.69 1.71 17.58
N SER A 29 -2.73 2.79 18.35
CA SER A 29 -3.45 4.00 17.96
C SER A 29 -2.82 5.24 18.54
N TRP A 30 -3.17 6.36 17.92
CA TRP A 30 -3.03 7.69 18.46
C TRP A 30 -4.27 8.45 18.06
N ASN A 31 -4.97 9.09 18.99
CA ASN A 31 -6.04 10.00 18.60
C ASN A 31 -6.05 11.21 19.53
N GLN A 32 -6.33 12.37 18.94
CA GLN A 32 -6.71 13.60 19.63
C GLN A 32 -8.24 13.71 19.78
N CYS A 33 -8.98 12.89 19.03
CA CYS A 33 -10.45 12.87 19.05
C CYS A 33 -11.07 12.18 20.28
N ASN A 34 -10.28 11.63 21.22
CA ASN A 34 -10.78 10.85 22.38
C ASN A 34 -11.70 9.67 21.98
N VAL A 35 -11.46 9.05 20.83
CA VAL A 35 -12.21 7.85 20.43
C VAL A 35 -11.75 6.68 21.31
N ASP A 36 -12.69 6.07 22.03
CA ASP A 36 -12.40 4.94 22.91
C ASP A 36 -11.88 3.74 22.09
N LYS A 37 -10.88 3.03 22.64
CA LYS A 37 -10.40 1.75 22.11
C LYS A 37 -11.54 0.78 21.80
N PHE A 38 -12.58 0.73 22.64
CA PHE A 38 -13.73 -0.13 22.42
C PHE A 38 -14.50 0.24 21.13
N GLU A 39 -14.62 1.53 20.81
CA GLU A 39 -15.25 1.97 19.57
C GLU A 39 -14.37 1.69 18.35
N LEU A 40 -13.06 1.85 18.50
CA LEU A 40 -12.06 1.48 17.50
C LEU A 40 -12.13 -0.02 17.14
N GLU A 41 -12.24 -0.90 18.14
CA GLU A 41 -12.37 -2.36 17.92
C GLU A 41 -13.68 -2.73 17.23
N LYS A 42 -14.78 -2.01 17.53
CA LYS A 42 -16.06 -2.18 16.82
C LYS A 42 -15.95 -1.77 15.36
N LEU A 43 -15.30 -0.64 15.07
CA LEU A 43 -15.05 -0.17 13.71
C LEU A 43 -14.23 -1.21 12.93
N ALA A 44 -13.14 -1.74 13.50
CA ALA A 44 -12.36 -2.80 12.87
C ALA A 44 -13.20 -4.07 12.59
N THR A 45 -14.08 -4.44 13.53
CA THR A 45 -15.00 -5.57 13.35
C THR A 45 -15.97 -5.35 12.19
N VAL A 46 -16.59 -4.17 12.13
CA VAL A 46 -17.50 -3.78 11.04
C VAL A 46 -16.75 -3.80 9.71
N THR A 47 -15.56 -3.21 9.64
CA THR A 47 -14.76 -3.20 8.42
C THR A 47 -14.41 -4.60 7.95
N ASN A 48 -14.06 -5.52 8.85
CA ASN A 48 -13.81 -6.92 8.50
C ASN A 48 -15.05 -7.63 7.94
N VAL A 49 -16.23 -7.39 8.52
CA VAL A 49 -17.50 -7.95 8.01
C VAL A 49 -17.78 -7.44 6.61
N VAL A 50 -17.61 -6.14 6.38
CA VAL A 50 -17.88 -5.55 5.06
C VAL A 50 -16.83 -5.98 4.04
N SER A 51 -15.54 -6.04 4.41
CA SER A 51 -14.47 -6.60 3.57
C SER A 51 -14.79 -8.02 3.10
N ARG A 52 -15.23 -8.92 4.00
CA ARG A 52 -15.67 -10.28 3.63
C ARG A 52 -16.84 -10.30 2.64
N PHE A 53 -17.76 -9.35 2.75
CA PHE A 53 -18.89 -9.23 1.83
C PHE A 53 -18.45 -8.85 0.41
N PHE A 54 -17.48 -7.95 0.27
CA PHE A 54 -16.89 -7.60 -1.04
C PHE A 54 -16.04 -8.74 -1.61
N GLN A 55 -15.22 -9.40 -0.78
CA GLN A 55 -14.44 -10.57 -1.19
C GLN A 55 -15.34 -11.69 -1.74
N ALA A 56 -16.45 -11.98 -1.06
CA ALA A 56 -17.41 -13.00 -1.49
C ALA A 56 -18.07 -12.69 -2.85
N ARG A 57 -18.03 -11.43 -3.28
CA ARG A 57 -18.55 -10.97 -4.58
C ARG A 57 -17.48 -10.88 -5.67
N GLY A 58 -16.20 -11.11 -5.33
CA GLY A 58 -15.08 -10.88 -6.23
C GLY A 58 -14.85 -9.39 -6.53
N ASP A 59 -15.44 -8.50 -5.73
CA ASP A 59 -15.31 -7.06 -5.89
C ASP A 59 -14.04 -6.56 -5.20
N ARG A 60 -13.47 -5.48 -5.74
CA ARG A 60 -12.31 -4.81 -5.12
C ARG A 60 -12.74 -4.22 -3.77
N GLU A 61 -12.02 -4.54 -2.69
CA GLU A 61 -12.35 -4.02 -1.36
C GLU A 61 -12.27 -2.48 -1.35
N PRO A 62 -13.37 -1.77 -1.09
CA PRO A 62 -13.34 -0.32 -0.98
C PRO A 62 -12.82 0.09 0.40
N GLY A 63 -12.17 1.25 0.47
CA GLY A 63 -12.05 1.99 1.72
C GLY A 63 -13.42 2.51 2.16
N PHE A 64 -13.68 2.51 3.47
CA PHE A 64 -14.94 2.96 4.07
C PHE A 64 -14.77 4.33 4.68
N LEU A 65 -15.47 5.31 4.12
CA LEU A 65 -15.60 6.62 4.72
C LEU A 65 -16.82 6.63 5.64
N PHE A 66 -16.63 7.05 6.88
CA PHE A 66 -17.71 7.24 7.85
C PHE A 66 -17.62 8.65 8.44
N VAL A 67 -18.77 9.21 8.78
CA VAL A 67 -18.88 10.53 9.39
C VAL A 67 -19.37 10.33 10.82
N PHE A 68 -18.75 11.00 11.77
CA PHE A 68 -19.13 10.99 13.19
C PHE A 68 -19.20 12.42 13.73
N GLU A 69 -19.71 12.58 14.95
CA GLU A 69 -20.03 13.90 15.52
C GLU A 69 -18.82 14.85 15.56
N GLN A 70 -17.62 14.32 15.81
CA GLN A 70 -16.40 15.14 15.87
C GLN A 70 -15.58 15.16 14.57
N GLY A 71 -16.02 14.49 13.49
CA GLY A 71 -15.25 14.47 12.25
C GLY A 71 -15.61 13.38 11.26
N VAL A 72 -14.60 12.92 10.55
CA VAL A 72 -14.68 11.91 9.49
C VAL A 72 -13.58 10.89 9.69
N GLY A 73 -13.93 9.64 9.44
CA GLY A 73 -13.01 8.53 9.49
C GLY A 73 -12.93 7.83 8.15
N LEU A 74 -11.73 7.40 7.78
CA LEU A 74 -11.55 6.47 6.67
C LEU A 74 -10.94 5.19 7.23
N VAL A 75 -11.62 4.06 7.04
CA VAL A 75 -11.05 2.73 7.27
C VAL A 75 -10.65 2.14 5.94
N LYS A 76 -9.45 1.59 5.86
CA LYS A 76 -9.04 0.84 4.70
C LYS A 76 -8.19 -0.36 5.10
N LYS A 77 -8.38 -1.44 4.35
CA LYS A 77 -7.58 -2.65 4.47
C LYS A 77 -6.46 -2.58 3.43
N LEU A 78 -5.24 -2.79 3.89
CA LEU A 78 -4.06 -2.89 3.04
C LEU A 78 -3.99 -4.28 2.41
N GLU A 79 -3.16 -4.43 1.38
CA GLU A 79 -2.99 -5.70 0.66
C GLU A 79 -2.51 -6.84 1.58
N ASN A 80 -1.69 -6.53 2.59
CA ASN A 80 -1.24 -7.46 3.63
C ASN A 80 -2.29 -7.74 4.74
N GLY A 81 -3.51 -7.25 4.56
CA GLY A 81 -4.63 -7.49 5.45
C GLY A 81 -4.69 -6.58 6.67
N ILE A 82 -3.70 -5.72 6.92
CA ILE A 82 -3.77 -4.73 8.00
C ILE A 82 -4.89 -3.74 7.74
N LEU A 83 -5.67 -3.48 8.79
CA LEU A 83 -6.68 -2.45 8.79
C LEU A 83 -6.10 -1.19 9.40
N PHE A 84 -6.18 -0.09 8.68
CA PHE A 84 -5.86 1.21 9.21
C PHE A 84 -7.10 2.10 9.18
N THR A 85 -7.31 2.83 10.26
CA THR A 85 -8.34 3.84 10.40
C THR A 85 -7.66 5.17 10.66
N VAL A 86 -8.13 6.22 10.02
CA VAL A 86 -7.62 7.58 10.18
C VAL A 86 -8.77 8.53 10.42
N PHE A 87 -8.57 9.50 11.29
CA PHE A 87 -9.57 10.47 11.72
C PHE A 87 -9.12 11.88 11.33
N ALA A 88 -10.03 12.66 10.77
CA ALA A 88 -9.81 14.06 10.42
C ALA A 88 -11.08 14.88 10.70
N SER A 89 -10.97 16.21 10.70
CA SER A 89 -12.16 17.06 10.74
C SER A 89 -12.90 17.03 9.40
N GLN A 90 -14.19 17.42 9.39
CA GLN A 90 -14.97 17.49 8.16
C GLN A 90 -14.40 18.51 7.15
N GLU A 91 -13.87 19.63 7.63
CA GLU A 91 -13.27 20.68 6.79
C GLU A 91 -11.98 20.21 6.11
N GLU A 92 -11.24 19.30 6.76
CA GLU A 92 -9.99 18.74 6.27
C GLU A 92 -10.20 17.50 5.39
N LEU A 93 -11.43 17.01 5.23
CA LEU A 93 -11.72 15.73 4.57
C LEU A 93 -11.06 15.56 3.19
N PRO A 94 -11.09 16.53 2.26
CA PRO A 94 -10.45 16.38 0.96
C PRO A 94 -8.92 16.31 1.04
N ALA A 95 -8.33 17.05 1.99
CA ALA A 95 -6.89 17.02 2.25
C ALA A 95 -6.49 15.71 2.93
N ALA A 96 -7.30 15.24 3.89
CA ALA A 96 -7.16 13.96 4.55
C ALA A 96 -7.20 12.82 3.52
N ILE A 97 -8.22 12.75 2.64
CA ILE A 97 -8.31 11.71 1.60
C ILE A 97 -7.05 11.66 0.74
N ARG A 98 -6.60 12.80 0.20
CA ARG A 98 -5.37 12.85 -0.62
C ARG A 98 -4.14 12.42 0.16
N LYS A 99 -4.03 12.86 1.42
CA LYS A 99 -2.90 12.49 2.27
C LYS A 99 -2.94 11.01 2.65
N ILE A 100 -4.11 10.43 2.80
CA ILE A 100 -4.30 9.01 3.08
C ILE A 100 -3.92 8.17 1.87
N GLU A 101 -4.20 8.62 0.65
CA GLU A 101 -3.70 7.98 -0.57
C GLU A 101 -2.16 8.04 -0.66
N ASP A 102 -1.56 9.19 -0.29
CA ASP A 102 -0.10 9.33 -0.19
C ASP A 102 0.48 8.46 0.95
N MET A 103 -0.26 8.29 2.04
CA MET A 103 0.12 7.50 3.22
C MET A 103 -0.09 6.00 3.02
N GLU A 104 -1.07 5.55 2.24
CA GLU A 104 -1.23 4.15 1.89
C GLU A 104 0.04 3.64 1.20
N LEU A 105 0.61 4.45 0.31
CA LEU A 105 1.92 4.21 -0.27
C LEU A 105 3.03 4.10 0.78
N GLN A 106 2.98 4.86 1.88
CA GLN A 106 3.96 4.77 2.97
C GLN A 106 3.70 3.63 3.97
N PHE A 107 2.44 3.32 4.25
CA PHE A 107 2.02 2.26 5.18
C PHE A 107 2.20 0.87 4.57
N VAL A 108 1.93 0.70 3.26
CA VAL A 108 2.31 -0.50 2.51
C VAL A 108 3.82 -0.68 2.56
N ARG A 109 4.61 0.38 2.31
CA ARG A 109 6.09 0.36 2.44
C ARG A 109 6.59 0.03 3.85
N PHE A 110 5.81 0.33 4.90
CA PHE A 110 6.24 0.16 6.28
C PHE A 110 5.85 -1.19 6.88
N ILE A 111 4.63 -1.63 6.65
CA ILE A 111 4.08 -2.85 7.26
C ILE A 111 4.67 -4.10 6.60
N ASP A 112 5.08 -4.02 5.34
CA ASP A 112 5.43 -5.19 4.54
C ASP A 112 6.64 -5.99 5.04
N PHE A 113 7.52 -5.46 5.90
CA PHE A 113 8.77 -6.18 6.19
C PHE A 113 9.20 -6.42 7.65
N GLN A 114 8.99 -5.50 8.59
CA GLN A 114 9.43 -5.76 9.98
C GLN A 114 8.32 -6.20 10.93
N GLN A 115 7.06 -5.84 10.65
CA GLN A 115 5.96 -6.12 11.57
C GLN A 115 5.07 -7.28 11.16
N ALA A 116 4.91 -7.62 9.88
CA ALA A 116 4.14 -8.81 9.50
C ALA A 116 4.69 -10.09 10.18
N ALA A 117 6.01 -10.29 10.14
CA ALA A 117 6.67 -11.40 10.83
C ALA A 117 6.61 -11.30 12.37
N MET A 118 6.65 -10.10 12.96
CA MET A 118 6.52 -9.91 14.42
C MET A 118 5.07 -9.98 14.93
N LEU A 119 4.09 -9.73 14.08
CA LEU A 119 2.65 -9.77 14.37
C LEU A 119 2.02 -11.15 14.07
N GLY A 120 2.81 -12.11 13.58
CA GLY A 120 2.32 -13.42 13.17
C GLY A 120 1.42 -13.38 11.92
N LEU A 121 1.59 -12.35 11.09
CA LEU A 121 0.98 -12.27 9.77
C LEU A 121 1.82 -13.09 8.79
N GLU A 122 1.15 -13.74 7.84
CA GLU A 122 1.82 -14.49 6.77
C GLU A 122 2.76 -13.55 6.01
N GLN A 123 4.01 -13.99 5.78
CA GLN A 123 4.93 -13.23 4.94
C GLN A 123 4.31 -13.07 3.55
N PRO A 124 4.45 -11.90 2.91
CA PRO A 124 4.04 -11.75 1.52
C PRO A 124 4.74 -12.84 0.69
N PRO A 125 4.04 -13.47 -0.27
CA PRO A 125 4.58 -14.56 -1.06
C PRO A 125 5.84 -14.07 -1.78
N LEU A 126 6.94 -14.81 -1.66
CA LEU A 126 8.12 -14.56 -2.49
C LEU A 126 7.83 -15.07 -3.90
N LEU A 127 8.27 -14.32 -4.92
CA LEU A 127 8.17 -14.78 -6.29
C LEU A 127 9.11 -15.97 -6.50
N SER A 128 8.61 -17.06 -7.07
CA SER A 128 9.49 -18.12 -7.58
C SER A 128 10.46 -17.54 -8.63
N GLU A 129 11.63 -18.15 -8.79
CA GLU A 129 12.60 -17.74 -9.82
C GLU A 129 11.97 -17.66 -11.22
N GLN A 130 11.03 -18.58 -11.50
CA GLN A 130 10.32 -18.63 -12.77
C GLN A 130 9.38 -17.45 -12.97
N ASN A 131 8.56 -17.11 -11.97
CA ASN A 131 7.64 -15.98 -12.06
C ASN A 131 8.37 -14.64 -11.99
N LEU A 132 9.45 -14.56 -11.23
CA LEU A 132 10.32 -13.39 -11.26
C LEU A 132 10.92 -13.17 -12.66
N ALA A 133 11.44 -14.22 -13.29
CA ALA A 133 12.00 -14.10 -14.65
C ALA A 133 10.94 -13.63 -15.66
N ARG A 134 9.70 -14.11 -15.54
CA ARG A 134 8.57 -13.67 -16.36
C ARG A 134 8.20 -12.21 -16.10
N LEU A 135 8.08 -11.81 -14.84
CA LEU A 135 7.83 -10.43 -14.44
C LEU A 135 8.88 -9.47 -15.04
N LYS A 136 10.18 -9.79 -14.91
CA LYS A 136 11.26 -8.99 -15.51
C LYS A 136 11.08 -8.83 -17.01
N SER A 137 10.76 -9.92 -17.70
CA SER A 137 10.53 -9.94 -19.14
C SER A 137 9.34 -9.04 -19.53
N ASP A 138 8.24 -9.13 -18.81
CA ASP A 138 7.03 -8.36 -19.07
C ASP A 138 7.23 -6.86 -18.83
N ILE A 139 7.91 -6.49 -17.74
CA ILE A 139 8.27 -5.09 -17.46
C ILE A 139 9.14 -4.54 -18.60
N ILE A 140 10.16 -5.27 -19.05
CA ILE A 140 11.02 -4.85 -20.17
C ILE A 140 10.22 -4.70 -21.46
N ALA A 141 9.32 -5.65 -21.75
CA ALA A 141 8.48 -5.62 -22.95
C ALA A 141 7.51 -4.42 -22.93
N PHE A 142 6.92 -4.12 -21.78
CA PHE A 142 6.09 -2.95 -21.57
C PHE A 142 6.88 -1.66 -21.75
N LEU A 143 8.01 -1.50 -21.05
CA LEU A 143 8.84 -0.30 -21.16
C LEU A 143 9.38 -0.08 -22.57
N ARG A 144 9.69 -1.15 -23.31
CA ARG A 144 10.08 -1.05 -24.72
C ARG A 144 9.01 -0.37 -25.58
N LYS A 145 7.73 -0.62 -25.30
CA LYS A 145 6.61 0.02 -26.00
C LYS A 145 6.36 1.45 -25.52
N SER A 146 6.69 1.74 -24.27
CA SER A 146 6.30 2.99 -23.60
C SER A 146 7.36 4.10 -23.64
N VAL A 147 8.65 3.78 -23.52
CA VAL A 147 9.70 4.81 -23.26
C VAL A 147 10.80 4.89 -24.33
N GLY A 148 10.71 4.08 -25.38
CA GLY A 148 11.71 4.04 -26.46
C GLY A 148 13.06 3.42 -26.04
N PRO A 149 13.96 3.17 -27.01
CA PRO A 149 15.15 2.35 -26.80
C PRO A 149 16.21 3.01 -25.90
N LYS A 150 16.35 4.34 -25.96
CA LYS A 150 17.35 5.08 -25.19
C LYS A 150 17.08 5.01 -23.68
N LEU A 151 15.86 5.28 -23.26
CA LEU A 151 15.49 5.17 -21.84
C LEU A 151 15.41 3.70 -21.42
N LEU A 152 14.93 2.81 -22.28
CA LEU A 152 14.93 1.37 -21.99
C LEU A 152 16.32 0.83 -21.66
N ASN A 153 17.36 1.24 -22.38
CA ASN A 153 18.74 0.79 -22.11
C ASN A 153 19.25 1.23 -20.72
N ARG A 154 18.68 2.30 -20.16
CA ARG A 154 18.99 2.78 -18.80
C ARG A 154 18.17 2.05 -17.73
N LEU A 155 16.94 1.66 -18.06
CA LEU A 155 16.02 0.99 -17.13
C LEU A 155 16.23 -0.52 -17.07
N ALA A 156 16.57 -1.16 -18.19
CA ALA A 156 16.70 -2.61 -18.28
C ALA A 156 17.74 -3.23 -17.31
N PRO A 157 18.89 -2.59 -17.01
CA PRO A 157 19.79 -3.08 -15.97
C PRO A 157 19.14 -3.11 -14.58
N LEU A 158 18.44 -2.04 -14.21
CA LEU A 158 17.74 -1.94 -12.91
C LEU A 158 16.73 -3.09 -12.73
N ILE A 159 15.98 -3.42 -13.80
CA ILE A 159 15.00 -4.51 -13.80
C ILE A 159 15.68 -5.89 -13.80
N LYS A 160 16.88 -6.01 -14.36
CA LYS A 160 17.62 -7.28 -14.34
C LYS A 160 18.17 -7.60 -12.96
N ASP A 161 18.53 -6.58 -12.19
CA ASP A 161 19.11 -6.70 -10.85
C ASP A 161 18.12 -7.17 -9.78
N MET A 162 16.82 -7.18 -10.11
CA MET A 162 15.72 -7.76 -9.33
C MET A 162 16.03 -9.20 -8.84
N ARG A 163 15.84 -9.53 -7.56
CA ARG A 163 16.14 -10.85 -6.98
C ARG A 163 14.91 -11.51 -6.33
N VAL A 164 14.91 -12.83 -6.22
CA VAL A 164 13.81 -13.57 -5.55
C VAL A 164 13.71 -13.21 -4.07
N GLU A 165 14.86 -12.93 -3.47
CA GLU A 165 15.00 -12.50 -2.08
C GLU A 165 14.61 -11.03 -1.89
N ASP A 166 14.42 -10.27 -2.97
CA ASP A 166 14.02 -8.87 -2.87
C ASP A 166 12.61 -8.80 -2.31
N ASP A 167 12.48 -7.99 -1.27
CA ASP A 167 11.20 -7.71 -0.66
C ASP A 167 10.37 -6.66 -1.42
N PHE A 168 9.13 -6.48 -1.01
CA PHE A 168 8.25 -5.44 -1.55
C PHE A 168 8.84 -4.03 -1.45
N THR A 169 9.66 -3.75 -0.44
CA THR A 169 10.34 -2.46 -0.28
C THR A 169 11.39 -2.25 -1.37
N HIS A 170 12.18 -3.28 -1.69
CA HIS A 170 13.15 -3.27 -2.78
C HIS A 170 12.45 -3.13 -4.13
N TRP A 171 11.33 -3.84 -4.33
CA TRP A 171 10.50 -3.68 -5.52
C TRP A 171 9.95 -2.27 -5.67
N ASP A 172 9.42 -1.68 -4.59
CA ASP A 172 8.80 -0.36 -4.68
C ASP A 172 9.86 0.75 -4.80
N MET A 173 11.04 0.61 -4.16
CA MET A 173 12.19 1.49 -4.39
C MET A 173 12.66 1.45 -5.85
N LEU A 174 12.71 0.25 -6.45
CA LEU A 174 13.05 0.09 -7.85
C LEU A 174 12.01 0.77 -8.75
N ILE A 175 10.71 0.58 -8.48
CA ILE A 175 9.61 1.21 -9.22
C ILE A 175 9.68 2.73 -9.11
N GLU A 176 9.98 3.28 -7.93
CA GLU A 176 10.16 4.72 -7.74
C GLU A 176 11.40 5.24 -8.50
N HIS A 177 12.50 4.50 -8.51
CA HIS A 177 13.68 4.85 -9.29
C HIS A 177 13.37 4.89 -10.79
N ILE A 178 12.71 3.84 -11.30
CA ILE A 178 12.25 3.77 -12.69
C ILE A 178 11.33 4.95 -13.00
N GLY A 179 10.37 5.24 -12.13
CA GLY A 179 9.44 6.36 -12.27
C GLY A 179 10.14 7.70 -12.33
N ALA A 180 11.11 7.96 -11.45
CA ALA A 180 11.88 9.21 -11.45
C ALA A 180 12.68 9.42 -12.74
N LEU A 181 13.23 8.34 -13.31
CA LEU A 181 13.93 8.40 -14.60
C LEU A 181 12.98 8.70 -15.76
N ILE A 182 11.76 8.14 -15.73
CA ILE A 182 10.72 8.39 -16.73
C ILE A 182 10.15 9.79 -16.60
N GLU A 183 9.91 10.26 -15.38
CA GLU A 183 9.36 11.58 -15.09
C GLU A 183 10.21 12.70 -15.67
N ARG A 184 11.55 12.55 -15.61
CA ARG A 184 12.49 13.52 -16.19
C ARG A 184 12.39 13.65 -17.70
N GLU A 185 11.94 12.62 -18.41
CA GLU A 185 11.84 12.63 -19.88
C GLU A 185 10.40 12.84 -20.39
N PHE A 186 9.39 12.35 -19.66
CA PHE A 186 8.00 12.31 -20.13
C PHE A 186 6.99 13.01 -19.20
N GLY A 187 7.46 13.53 -18.05
CA GLY A 187 6.63 14.24 -17.07
C GLY A 187 5.93 13.34 -16.05
N PRO A 188 5.38 13.94 -14.97
CA PRO A 188 4.90 13.23 -13.78
C PRO A 188 3.66 12.38 -14.03
N VAL A 189 2.75 12.82 -14.91
CA VAL A 189 1.51 12.08 -15.21
C VAL A 189 1.82 10.76 -15.92
N PHE A 190 2.72 10.81 -16.91
CA PHE A 190 3.14 9.62 -17.64
C PHE A 190 3.91 8.65 -16.73
N ALA A 191 4.84 9.18 -15.92
CA ALA A 191 5.59 8.39 -14.95
C ALA A 191 4.68 7.71 -13.91
N LYS A 192 3.64 8.41 -13.42
CA LYS A 192 2.63 7.83 -12.52
C LYS A 192 1.89 6.66 -13.17
N GLY A 193 1.51 6.79 -14.45
CA GLY A 193 0.90 5.71 -15.22
C GLY A 193 1.79 4.49 -15.34
N VAL A 194 3.06 4.69 -15.70
CA VAL A 194 4.05 3.61 -15.83
C VAL A 194 4.29 2.91 -14.48
N LYS A 195 4.51 3.67 -13.39
CA LYS A 195 4.68 3.10 -12.05
C LYS A 195 3.50 2.22 -11.65
N ARG A 196 2.28 2.71 -11.91
CA ARG A 196 1.06 1.95 -11.63
C ARG A 196 1.01 0.63 -12.41
N THR A 197 1.29 0.64 -13.71
CA THR A 197 1.29 -0.58 -14.53
C THR A 197 2.32 -1.61 -14.04
N ILE A 198 3.51 -1.16 -13.64
CA ILE A 198 4.55 -2.07 -13.11
C ILE A 198 4.10 -2.67 -11.77
N ARG A 199 3.47 -1.89 -10.89
CA ARG A 199 2.87 -2.41 -9.64
C ARG A 199 1.77 -3.43 -9.91
N ASP A 200 0.85 -3.12 -10.83
CA ASP A 200 -0.23 -4.04 -11.20
C ASP A 200 0.33 -5.39 -11.72
N MET A 201 1.43 -5.37 -12.48
CA MET A 201 2.13 -6.59 -12.91
C MET A 201 2.72 -7.35 -11.72
N LEU A 202 3.42 -6.67 -10.81
CA LEU A 202 4.00 -7.29 -9.61
C LEU A 202 2.91 -7.97 -8.76
N SER A 203 1.83 -7.26 -8.45
CA SER A 203 0.70 -7.80 -7.68
C SER A 203 0.06 -9.01 -8.36
N HIS A 204 -0.05 -9.00 -9.71
CA HIS A 204 -0.56 -10.15 -10.46
C HIS A 204 0.30 -11.40 -10.27
N TYR A 205 1.63 -11.28 -10.39
CA TYR A 205 2.54 -12.40 -10.23
C TYR A 205 2.60 -12.90 -8.77
N LEU A 206 2.52 -12.00 -7.79
CA LEU A 206 2.44 -12.37 -6.38
C LEU A 206 1.16 -13.16 -6.06
N ALA A 207 0.03 -12.78 -6.65
CA ALA A 207 -1.23 -13.51 -6.47
C ALA A 207 -1.18 -14.93 -7.06
N MET A 208 -0.41 -15.14 -8.14
CA MET A 208 -0.22 -16.47 -8.73
C MET A 208 0.57 -17.43 -7.83
N GLU A 209 1.43 -16.92 -6.94
CA GLU A 209 2.19 -17.75 -5.99
C GLU A 209 1.36 -18.21 -4.79
N SER A 210 0.24 -17.52 -4.52
CA SER A 210 -0.66 -17.82 -3.38
C SER A 210 -1.82 -18.76 -3.76
N SER A 211 -1.85 -19.27 -5.00
CA SER A 211 -2.92 -20.10 -5.57
C SER A 211 -2.48 -21.54 -5.74
#